data_AF-A0A960WRX6-F1
#
_entry.id   AF-A0A960WRX6-F1
#
_cell.length_a   1.000
_cell.length_b   1.000
_cell.length_c   1.000
_cell.angle_alpha   90.00
_cell.angle_beta   90.00
_cell.angle_gamma   90.00
#
_symmetry.space_group_name_H-M   'P 1'
#
loop_
_entity.id
_entity.type
_entity.pdbx_description
1 polymer ?
#
loop_
_entity_poly.entity_id
_entity_poly.type
_entity_poly.pdbx_seq_one_letter_code
_entity_poly.pdbx_strand_id
1 'polypeptide(L)'
;MTTQMKVSKSIKRYWARTGPNSVFGHDWKDRRNFSDYDAEARFNLVWKDTLRGAIRAAQKISAADANAKIPADGRQDYFDASQEHREFQLCGTTLLAQIDIGKNCLTQLWHLNEKAESREGSNPSSFPSTDIPVTTCGPAPSTPVTGRGEALAWLADRTGLPKAELAAVFAAALAETLVGME
;
A
#
# COMPACT_ATOMS: atom_id res chain seq x y z
N MET A 1 15.85 -20.08 -6.30
CA MET A 1 15.48 -18.93 -7.14
C MET A 1 14.10 -18.45 -6.71
N THR A 2 14.00 -17.31 -6.03
CA THR A 2 12.72 -16.84 -5.46
C THR A 2 11.97 -16.05 -6.51
N THR A 3 11.09 -16.70 -7.27
CA THR A 3 10.27 -16.06 -8.33
C THR A 3 9.58 -14.81 -7.76
N GLN A 4 9.91 -13.65 -8.32
CA GLN A 4 9.34 -12.38 -7.90
C GLN A 4 7.86 -12.35 -8.29
N MET A 5 6.99 -12.12 -7.30
CA MET A 5 5.56 -12.00 -7.54
C MET A 5 5.31 -10.77 -8.41
N LYS A 6 4.62 -10.96 -9.53
CA LYS A 6 4.28 -9.91 -10.49
C LYS A 6 3.06 -9.13 -10.00
N VAL A 7 2.99 -7.85 -10.32
CA VAL A 7 1.82 -6.99 -10.03
C VAL A 7 1.55 -6.15 -11.27
N SER A 8 0.29 -6.10 -11.72
CA SER A 8 -0.09 -5.35 -12.92
C SER A 8 0.06 -3.83 -12.70
N LYS A 9 0.39 -3.08 -13.77
CA LYS A 9 0.55 -1.62 -13.69
C LYS A 9 -0.73 -0.93 -13.18
N SER A 10 -1.90 -1.41 -13.59
CA SER A 10 -3.19 -0.86 -13.16
C SER A 10 -3.40 -0.97 -11.66
N ILE A 11 -3.07 -2.13 -11.05
CA ILE A 11 -3.16 -2.33 -9.60
C ILE A 11 -2.19 -1.39 -8.88
N LYS A 12 -0.94 -1.31 -9.35
CA LYS A 12 0.07 -0.42 -8.77
C LYS A 12 -0.41 1.03 -8.72
N ARG A 13 -0.86 1.53 -9.87
CA ARG A 13 -1.32 2.91 -10.02
C ARG A 13 -2.55 3.19 -9.16
N TYR A 14 -3.53 2.30 -9.18
CA TYR A 14 -4.73 2.43 -8.37
C TYR A 14 -4.36 2.53 -6.88
N TRP A 15 -3.63 1.55 -6.35
CA TRP A 15 -3.30 1.49 -4.93
C TRP A 15 -2.38 2.61 -4.44
N ALA A 16 -1.44 3.09 -5.27
CA ALA A 16 -0.65 4.25 -4.90
C ALA A 16 -1.51 5.52 -4.75
N ARG A 17 -2.51 5.71 -5.62
CA ARG A 17 -3.39 6.88 -5.64
C ARG A 17 -4.49 6.84 -4.59
N THR A 18 -5.09 5.67 -4.36
CA THR A 18 -6.32 5.52 -3.56
C THR A 18 -6.17 4.63 -2.33
N GLY A 19 -5.01 3.98 -2.18
CA GLY A 19 -4.76 3.05 -1.08
C GLY A 19 -4.71 3.74 0.30
N PRO A 20 -4.84 2.94 1.37
CA PRO A 20 -4.92 3.40 2.75
C PRO A 20 -3.76 4.31 3.13
N ASN A 21 -4.04 5.39 3.84
CA ASN A 21 -3.03 6.37 4.25
C ASN A 21 -1.98 5.77 5.20
N SER A 22 -2.40 4.80 6.03
CA SER A 22 -1.54 4.02 6.92
C SER A 22 -0.45 3.23 6.19
N VAL A 23 -0.72 2.85 4.93
CA VAL A 23 0.17 2.01 4.12
C VAL A 23 0.90 2.82 3.05
N PHE A 24 0.21 3.76 2.40
CA PHE A 24 0.72 4.52 1.25
C PHE A 24 1.05 5.99 1.56
N GLY A 25 0.95 6.41 2.82
CA GLY A 25 1.32 7.74 3.30
C GLY A 25 0.14 8.70 3.50
N HIS A 26 0.34 9.76 4.27
CA HIS A 26 -0.73 10.72 4.62
C HIS A 26 -0.96 11.80 3.55
N ASP A 27 -0.14 11.83 2.50
CA ASP A 27 -0.18 12.71 1.31
C ASP A 27 -1.31 12.35 0.33
N TRP A 28 -2.48 11.96 0.85
CA TRP A 28 -3.56 11.37 0.04
C TRP A 28 -4.16 12.32 -1.02
N LYS A 29 -4.11 13.64 -0.76
CA LYS A 29 -4.58 14.65 -1.73
C LYS A 29 -3.66 14.73 -2.93
N ASP A 30 -2.36 14.67 -2.69
CA ASP A 30 -1.33 14.76 -3.74
C ASP A 30 -1.24 13.45 -4.52
N ARG A 31 -1.33 12.32 -3.81
CA ARG A 31 -1.31 10.97 -4.40
C ARG A 31 -2.37 10.76 -5.47
N ARG A 32 -3.57 11.33 -5.32
CA ARG A 32 -4.63 11.22 -6.34
C ARG A 32 -4.22 11.78 -7.69
N ASN A 33 -3.33 12.77 -7.69
CA ASN A 33 -2.85 13.47 -8.88
C ASN A 33 -1.49 12.96 -9.37
N PHE A 34 -0.97 11.88 -8.78
CA PHE A 34 0.30 11.30 -9.23
C PHE A 34 0.23 10.90 -10.70
N SER A 35 1.32 11.21 -11.42
CA SER A 35 1.55 10.63 -12.73
C SER A 35 1.58 9.10 -12.63
N ASP A 36 1.35 8.41 -13.75
CA ASP A 36 1.47 6.94 -13.77
C ASP A 36 2.84 6.47 -13.29
N TYR A 37 3.89 7.24 -13.62
CA TYR A 37 5.25 6.96 -13.20
C TYR A 37 5.41 7.09 -11.67
N ASP A 38 4.96 8.20 -11.07
CA ASP A 38 5.08 8.43 -9.63
C ASP A 38 4.22 7.43 -8.82
N ALA A 39 3.04 7.08 -9.33
CA ALA A 39 2.18 6.08 -8.74
C ALA A 39 2.83 4.69 -8.75
N GLU A 40 3.42 4.27 -9.87
CA GLU A 40 4.16 3.01 -9.93
C GLU A 40 5.39 3.01 -9.00
N ALA A 41 6.14 4.11 -8.94
CA ALA A 41 7.29 4.26 -8.05
C ALA A 41 6.90 4.15 -6.57
N ARG A 42 5.83 4.87 -6.16
CA ARG A 42 5.29 4.80 -4.79
C ARG A 42 4.85 3.40 -4.43
N PHE A 43 4.13 2.71 -5.33
CA PHE A 43 3.73 1.34 -5.09
C PHE A 43 4.93 0.41 -4.97
N ASN A 44 5.92 0.51 -5.87
CA ASN A 44 7.09 -0.37 -5.85
C ASN A 44 7.90 -0.24 -4.55
N LEU A 45 7.96 0.97 -3.98
CA LEU A 45 8.59 1.20 -2.69
C LEU A 45 7.84 0.45 -1.58
N VAL A 46 6.54 0.73 -1.40
CA VAL A 46 5.68 0.06 -0.41
C VAL A 46 5.66 -1.47 -0.64
N TRP A 47 5.70 -1.91 -1.90
CA TRP A 47 5.80 -3.31 -2.27
C TRP A 47 7.06 -3.98 -1.73
N LYS A 48 8.22 -3.34 -1.96
CA LYS A 48 9.52 -3.86 -1.55
C LYS A 48 9.66 -3.89 -0.03
N ASP A 49 9.25 -2.81 0.63
CA ASP A 49 9.46 -2.64 2.07
C ASP A 49 8.46 -3.43 2.93
N THR A 50 7.18 -3.47 2.55
CA THR A 50 6.13 -3.99 3.45
C THR A 50 5.21 -5.02 2.79
N LEU A 51 4.50 -4.65 1.72
CA LEU A 51 3.40 -5.48 1.19
C LEU A 51 3.85 -6.86 0.74
N ARG A 52 5.00 -6.98 0.05
CA ARG A 52 5.47 -8.28 -0.44
C ARG A 52 5.81 -9.22 0.72
N GLY A 53 6.42 -8.71 1.78
CA GLY A 53 6.73 -9.47 2.99
C GLY A 53 5.46 -9.90 3.71
N ALA A 54 4.55 -8.95 3.93
CA ALA A 54 3.28 -9.18 4.60
C ALA A 54 2.42 -10.24 3.88
N ILE A 55 2.25 -10.14 2.56
CA ILE A 55 1.49 -11.13 1.76
C ILE A 55 2.13 -12.52 1.81
N ARG A 56 3.47 -12.60 1.85
CA ARG A 56 4.17 -13.89 1.94
C ARG A 56 3.98 -14.57 3.31
N ALA A 57 3.97 -13.78 4.38
CA ALA A 57 3.73 -14.25 5.74
C ALA A 57 2.24 -14.44 6.07
N ALA A 58 1.35 -13.89 5.23
CA ALA A 58 -0.09 -13.90 5.42
C ALA A 58 -0.68 -15.32 5.46
N GLN A 59 -1.74 -15.47 6.26
CA GLN A 59 -2.49 -16.71 6.33
C GLN A 59 -3.34 -16.87 5.07
N LYS A 60 -3.32 -18.08 4.50
CA LYS A 60 -4.25 -18.47 3.44
C LYS A 60 -5.64 -18.68 4.04
N ILE A 61 -6.64 -18.07 3.42
CA ILE A 61 -8.05 -18.23 3.81
C ILE A 61 -8.83 -18.95 2.70
N SER A 62 -10.01 -19.47 3.03
CA SER A 62 -10.86 -20.11 2.04
C SER A 62 -11.45 -19.08 1.07
N ALA A 63 -11.74 -19.50 -0.16
CA ALA A 63 -12.39 -18.64 -1.16
C ALA A 63 -13.78 -18.16 -0.67
N ALA A 64 -14.52 -19.00 0.07
CA ALA A 64 -15.80 -18.63 0.64
C ALA A 64 -15.67 -17.50 1.67
N ASP A 65 -14.70 -17.63 2.59
CA ASP A 65 -14.42 -16.60 3.60
C ASP A 65 -13.90 -15.31 2.96
N ALA A 66 -13.03 -15.43 1.95
CA ALA A 66 -12.50 -14.29 1.20
C ALA A 66 -13.62 -13.51 0.52
N ASN A 67 -14.52 -14.18 -0.20
CA ASN A 67 -15.63 -13.55 -0.89
C ASN A 67 -16.60 -12.85 0.08
N ALA A 68 -16.87 -13.47 1.23
CA ALA A 68 -17.75 -12.92 2.27
C ALA A 68 -17.20 -11.63 2.92
N LYS A 69 -15.88 -11.41 2.86
CA LYS A 69 -15.21 -10.22 3.40
C LYS A 69 -15.09 -9.08 2.39
N ILE A 70 -15.17 -9.35 1.09
CA ILE A 70 -15.08 -8.32 0.06
C ILE A 70 -16.35 -7.45 0.09
N PRO A 71 -16.23 -6.11 0.09
CA PRO A 71 -17.39 -5.22 0.03
C PRO A 71 -18.28 -5.53 -1.17
N ALA A 72 -19.60 -5.55 -0.96
CA ALA A 72 -20.60 -5.76 -2.01
C ALA A 72 -20.82 -4.47 -2.86
N ASP A 73 -19.74 -3.84 -3.32
CA ASP A 73 -19.73 -2.60 -4.10
C ASP A 73 -19.33 -2.84 -5.58
N GLY A 74 -19.57 -4.05 -6.09
CA GLY A 74 -19.14 -4.49 -7.44
C GLY A 74 -17.70 -5.00 -7.50
N ARG A 75 -16.94 -4.94 -6.40
CA ARG A 75 -15.59 -5.52 -6.34
C ARG A 75 -15.57 -7.06 -6.38
N GLN A 76 -16.69 -7.69 -6.04
CA GLN A 76 -16.88 -9.14 -6.14
C GLN A 76 -16.81 -9.64 -7.59
N ASP A 77 -17.06 -8.79 -8.59
CA ASP A 77 -16.96 -9.16 -10.01
C ASP A 77 -15.51 -9.51 -10.42
N TYR A 78 -14.52 -9.04 -9.65
CA TYR A 78 -13.10 -9.31 -9.85
C TYR A 78 -12.56 -10.44 -8.97
N PHE A 79 -13.43 -11.03 -8.14
CA PHE A 79 -13.10 -12.17 -7.29
C PHE A 79 -13.03 -13.44 -8.13
N ASP A 80 -11.96 -14.21 -7.93
CA ASP A 80 -11.75 -15.49 -8.58
C ASP A 80 -11.49 -16.56 -7.52
N ALA A 81 -12.46 -17.47 -7.36
CA ALA A 81 -12.40 -18.55 -6.38
C ALA A 81 -11.30 -19.59 -6.68
N SER A 82 -10.77 -19.63 -7.90
CA SER A 82 -9.69 -20.55 -8.29
C SER A 82 -8.30 -20.06 -7.85
N GLN A 83 -8.19 -18.80 -7.45
CA GLN A 83 -6.94 -18.17 -7.05
C GLN A 83 -6.71 -18.31 -5.54
N GLU A 84 -5.49 -18.02 -5.10
CA GLU A 84 -5.17 -18.06 -3.67
C GLU A 84 -5.51 -16.73 -3.01
N HIS A 85 -6.25 -16.80 -1.90
CA HIS A 85 -6.62 -15.65 -1.10
C HIS A 85 -5.82 -15.62 0.21
N ARG A 86 -5.24 -14.47 0.50
CA ARG A 86 -4.45 -14.26 1.73
C ARG A 86 -4.88 -13.01 2.45
N GLU A 87 -5.18 -13.16 3.73
CA GLU A 87 -5.53 -12.05 4.62
C GLU A 87 -4.34 -11.69 5.50
N PHE A 88 -4.11 -10.40 5.67
CA PHE A 88 -3.06 -9.89 6.53
C PHE A 88 -3.38 -8.49 7.04
N GLN A 89 -2.80 -8.16 8.19
CA GLN A 89 -2.87 -6.83 8.76
C GLN A 89 -1.56 -6.08 8.49
N LEU A 90 -1.66 -4.83 8.04
CA LEU A 90 -0.52 -3.97 7.80
C LEU A 90 -0.84 -2.56 8.29
N CYS A 91 -0.02 -2.02 9.19
CA CYS A 91 -0.20 -0.67 9.75
C CYS A 91 -1.62 -0.41 10.30
N GLY A 92 -2.20 -1.39 11.01
CA GLY A 92 -3.56 -1.28 11.57
C GLY A 92 -4.69 -1.47 10.54
N THR A 93 -4.35 -1.89 9.31
CA THR A 93 -5.29 -2.05 8.21
C THR A 93 -5.35 -3.50 7.75
N THR A 94 -6.56 -4.06 7.65
CA THR A 94 -6.77 -5.42 7.15
C THR A 94 -6.88 -5.42 5.62
N LEU A 95 -6.06 -6.25 4.99
CA LEU A 95 -5.95 -6.38 3.54
C LEU A 95 -6.20 -7.82 3.12
N LEU A 96 -6.81 -7.97 1.95
CA LEU A 96 -7.02 -9.25 1.29
C LEU A 96 -6.32 -9.23 -0.07
N ALA A 97 -5.38 -10.14 -0.28
CA ALA A 97 -4.70 -10.33 -1.56
C ALA A 97 -5.27 -11.55 -2.29
N GLN A 98 -5.48 -11.41 -3.61
CA GLN A 98 -5.75 -12.52 -4.52
C GLN A 98 -4.55 -12.76 -5.42
N ILE A 99 -4.08 -14.00 -5.47
CA ILE A 99 -2.84 -14.39 -6.12
C ILE A 99 -3.11 -15.53 -7.09
N ASP A 100 -2.80 -15.31 -8.36
CA ASP A 100 -2.69 -16.38 -9.35
C ASP A 100 -1.37 -17.12 -9.10
N ILE A 101 -1.44 -18.31 -8.49
CA ILE A 101 -0.27 -19.13 -8.15
C ILE A 101 0.43 -19.64 -9.41
N GLY A 102 -0.32 -19.97 -10.46
CA GLY A 102 0.24 -20.45 -11.73
C GLY A 102 1.11 -19.41 -12.42
N LYS A 103 0.71 -18.13 -12.35
CA LYS A 103 1.48 -17.00 -12.91
C LYS A 103 2.35 -16.28 -11.88
N ASN A 104 2.27 -16.67 -10.61
CA ASN A 104 2.87 -15.99 -9.46
C ASN A 104 2.62 -14.47 -9.51
N CYS A 105 1.33 -14.09 -9.62
CA CYS A 105 0.91 -12.72 -9.88
C CYS A 105 -0.16 -12.27 -8.89
N LEU A 106 0.02 -11.10 -8.27
CA LEU A 106 -1.05 -10.43 -7.53
C LEU A 106 -2.06 -9.87 -8.54
N THR A 107 -3.26 -10.43 -8.54
CA THR A 107 -4.32 -10.06 -9.46
C THR A 107 -5.26 -9.05 -8.87
N GLN A 108 -5.50 -9.10 -7.55
CA GLN A 108 -6.29 -8.13 -6.81
C GLN A 108 -5.77 -7.93 -5.40
N LEU A 109 -6.04 -6.74 -4.87
CA LEU A 109 -5.82 -6.39 -3.48
C LEU A 109 -7.04 -5.59 -3.03
N TRP A 110 -7.60 -5.91 -1.87
CA TRP A 110 -8.73 -5.21 -1.27
C TRP A 110 -8.37 -4.67 0.10
N HIS A 111 -8.87 -3.48 0.38
CA HIS A 111 -8.98 -2.96 1.73
C HIS A 111 -10.24 -3.53 2.36
N LEU A 112 -10.08 -4.35 3.40
CA LEU A 112 -11.20 -4.82 4.18
C LEU A 112 -11.47 -3.74 5.23
N ASN A 113 -12.51 -2.94 5.01
CA ASN A 113 -13.06 -2.15 6.11
C ASN A 113 -13.49 -3.17 7.17
N GLU A 114 -13.05 -3.00 8.42
CA GLU A 114 -13.67 -3.72 9.52
C GLU A 114 -15.17 -3.50 9.38
N LYS A 115 -15.95 -4.59 9.30
CA LYS A 115 -17.38 -4.48 9.53
C LYS A 115 -17.49 -3.69 10.83
N ALA A 116 -18.12 -2.52 10.76
CA ALA A 116 -18.66 -1.90 11.95
C ALA A 116 -19.54 -2.98 12.58
N GLU A 117 -19.02 -3.69 13.58
CA GLU A 117 -19.84 -4.47 14.48
C GLU A 117 -20.85 -3.47 15.00
N SER A 118 -22.11 -3.73 14.69
CA SER A 118 -23.26 -3.03 15.25
C SER A 118 -23.11 -3.00 16.77
N ARG A 119 -22.62 -1.89 17.31
CA ARG A 119 -22.91 -1.45 18.67
C ARG A 119 -23.87 -0.27 18.55
N GLU A 120 -25.13 -0.66 18.55
CA GLU A 120 -26.23 -0.03 19.26
C GLU A 120 -25.87 1.28 19.99
N GLY A 121 -26.48 2.38 19.56
CA GLY A 121 -26.62 3.61 20.35
C GLY A 121 -25.32 4.33 20.74
N SER A 122 -24.77 5.16 19.85
CA SER A 122 -23.96 6.30 20.28
C SER A 122 -24.18 7.48 19.34
N ASN A 123 -24.88 8.47 19.87
CA ASN A 123 -25.11 9.80 19.32
C ASN A 123 -23.79 10.43 18.82
N PRO A 124 -23.78 11.22 17.73
CA PRO A 124 -22.58 11.89 17.24
C PRO A 124 -22.31 13.15 18.07
N SER A 125 -21.91 13.00 19.32
CA SER A 125 -21.37 14.06 20.19
C SER A 125 -20.93 13.44 21.49
N SER A 126 -19.68 12.94 21.55
CA SER A 126 -18.83 12.91 22.74
C SER A 126 -17.64 12.00 22.47
N PHE A 127 -16.43 12.55 22.56
CA PHE A 127 -15.20 11.79 22.69
C PHE A 127 -15.16 11.14 24.08
N PRO A 128 -14.86 9.84 24.21
CA PRO A 128 -14.24 9.32 25.42
C PRO A 128 -12.73 9.24 25.19
N SER A 129 -11.99 10.05 25.94
CA SER A 129 -10.56 9.84 26.20
C SER A 129 -10.36 8.44 26.76
N THR A 130 -9.72 7.57 25.98
CA THR A 130 -9.10 6.36 26.50
C THR A 130 -7.68 6.33 25.98
N ASP A 131 -6.73 6.50 26.89
CA ASP A 131 -5.30 6.30 26.70
C ASP A 131 -5.03 4.97 25.98
N ILE A 132 -4.61 5.06 24.71
CA ILE A 132 -3.94 3.97 24.02
C ILE A 132 -2.45 4.33 24.07
N PRO A 133 -1.54 3.42 24.49
CA PRO A 133 -0.12 3.69 24.41
C PRO A 133 0.26 3.92 22.95
N VAL A 134 0.48 5.19 22.61
CA VAL A 134 1.12 5.63 21.38
C VAL A 134 2.50 4.98 21.35
N THR A 135 2.66 3.93 20.55
CA THR A 135 3.96 3.66 19.93
C THR A 135 4.16 4.79 18.93
N THR A 136 4.98 5.75 19.34
CA THR A 136 5.33 6.98 18.64
C THR A 136 5.91 6.68 17.26
N CYS A 137 5.10 6.83 16.21
CA CYS A 137 5.61 7.42 14.98
C CYS A 137 5.56 8.95 15.23
N GLY A 138 6.72 9.54 15.54
CA GLY A 138 6.85 10.91 16.05
C GLY A 138 6.28 12.00 15.12
N PRO A 139 6.08 13.22 15.63
CA PRO A 139 5.41 14.29 14.90
C PRO A 139 6.41 14.95 13.94
N ALA A 140 5.98 15.26 12.71
CA ALA A 140 6.72 16.16 11.83
C ALA A 140 5.77 17.00 10.95
N PRO A 141 6.20 18.22 10.60
CA PRO A 141 5.38 19.43 10.60
C PRO A 141 4.59 19.62 9.32
N SER A 142 3.50 20.38 9.42
CA SER A 142 2.77 20.90 8.27
C SER A 142 3.61 21.93 7.52
N THR A 143 4.12 21.58 6.35
CA THR A 143 4.50 22.57 5.33
C THR A 143 3.82 22.22 4.01
N PRO A 144 3.26 23.22 3.30
CA PRO A 144 2.74 23.01 1.96
C PRO A 144 3.92 22.86 1.03
N VAL A 145 3.96 21.82 0.19
CA VAL A 145 5.00 21.78 -0.83
C VAL A 145 4.49 21.14 -2.11
N THR A 146 5.14 21.56 -3.20
CA THR A 146 4.78 21.37 -4.59
C THR A 146 5.96 20.71 -5.29
N GLY A 147 5.77 19.50 -5.81
CA GLY A 147 6.56 18.89 -6.88
C GLY A 147 7.90 18.27 -6.47
N ARG A 148 8.25 17.13 -7.11
CA ARG A 148 9.51 16.33 -7.24
C ARG A 148 10.62 16.45 -6.16
N GLY A 149 10.93 17.64 -5.67
CA GLY A 149 11.77 17.87 -4.50
C GLY A 149 11.22 17.30 -3.19
N GLU A 150 9.91 17.07 -3.10
CA GLU A 150 9.24 16.52 -1.90
C GLU A 150 9.42 15.04 -1.70
N ALA A 151 9.39 14.25 -2.78
CA ALA A 151 9.71 12.84 -2.70
C ALA A 151 11.13 12.65 -2.14
N LEU A 152 12.08 13.47 -2.61
CA LEU A 152 13.46 13.48 -2.12
C LEU A 152 13.60 14.04 -0.69
N ALA A 153 12.79 15.03 -0.29
CA ALA A 153 12.80 15.55 1.07
C ALA A 153 12.21 14.54 2.07
N TRP A 154 11.12 13.86 1.70
CA TRP A 154 10.52 12.77 2.45
C TRP A 154 11.49 11.57 2.59
N LEU A 155 12.24 11.26 1.53
CA LEU A 155 13.28 10.22 1.55
C LEU A 155 14.48 10.61 2.43
N ALA A 156 14.91 11.88 2.39
CA ALA A 156 16.03 12.38 3.20
C ALA A 156 15.70 12.31 4.70
N ASP A 157 14.48 12.68 5.06
CA ASP A 157 13.97 12.62 6.43
C ASP A 157 13.95 11.18 6.99
N ARG A 158 13.58 10.19 6.17
CA ARG A 158 13.52 8.78 6.61
C ARG A 158 14.83 8.00 6.58
N THR A 159 15.75 8.37 5.69
CA THR A 159 17.02 7.66 5.52
C THR A 159 18.18 8.34 6.23
N GLY A 160 18.01 9.59 6.65
CA GLY A 160 19.09 10.46 7.13
C GLY A 160 20.08 10.86 6.04
N LEU A 161 19.84 10.48 4.77
CA LEU A 161 20.74 10.75 3.66
C LEU A 161 20.48 12.15 3.09
N PRO A 162 21.53 12.91 2.76
CA PRO A 162 21.35 14.22 2.14
C PRO A 162 20.68 14.07 0.77
N LYS A 163 19.82 15.03 0.44
CA LYS A 163 19.03 15.08 -0.81
C LYS A 163 19.86 14.83 -2.08
N ALA A 164 21.12 15.25 -2.08
CA ALA A 164 22.06 15.06 -3.18
C ALA A 164 22.46 13.59 -3.40
N GLU A 165 22.64 12.82 -2.32
CA GLU A 165 22.95 11.39 -2.42
C GLU A 165 21.72 10.59 -2.86
N LEU A 166 20.54 10.94 -2.37
CA LEU A 166 19.30 10.32 -2.84
C LEU A 166 19.09 10.60 -4.34
N ALA A 167 19.33 11.83 -4.80
CA ALA A 167 19.27 12.14 -6.22
C ALA A 167 20.27 11.32 -7.05
N ALA A 168 21.47 11.07 -6.52
CA ALA A 168 22.48 10.21 -7.17
C ALA A 168 22.06 8.74 -7.20
N VAL A 169 21.47 8.20 -6.12
CA VAL A 169 20.91 6.84 -6.08
C VAL A 169 19.77 6.68 -7.09
N PHE A 170 18.89 7.68 -7.20
CA PHE A 170 17.82 7.68 -8.20
C PHE A 170 18.36 7.77 -9.64
N ALA A 171 19.40 8.58 -9.87
CA ALA A 171 20.06 8.68 -11.17
C ALA A 171 20.77 7.36 -11.55
N ALA A 172 21.44 6.71 -10.60
CA ALA A 172 22.10 5.42 -10.79
C ALA A 172 21.08 4.29 -11.05
N ALA A 173 19.97 4.24 -10.32
CA ALA A 173 18.90 3.28 -10.56
C ALA A 173 18.24 3.46 -11.95
N LEU A 174 18.18 4.70 -12.45
CA LEU A 174 17.73 4.98 -13.82
C LEU A 174 18.76 4.51 -14.86
N ALA A 175 20.06 4.70 -14.60
CA ALA A 175 21.14 4.28 -15.49
C ALA A 175 21.25 2.76 -15.61
N GLU A 176 21.08 2.01 -14.51
CA GLU A 176 21.06 0.54 -14.54
C GLU A 176 19.84 -0.03 -15.29
N THR A 177 18.78 0.76 -15.46
CA THR A 177 17.63 0.37 -16.28
C THR A 177 17.91 0.51 -17.79
N LEU A 178 18.89 1.33 -18.19
CA LEU A 178 19.28 1.49 -19.59
C LEU A 178 20.41 0.55 -20.03
N VAL A 179 21.29 0.11 -19.11
CA VAL A 179 22.39 -0.82 -19.43
C VAL A 179 21.93 -2.28 -19.54
N GLY A 180 20.72 -2.61 -19.07
CA GLY A 180 20.11 -3.94 -19.25
C GLY A 180 19.44 -4.17 -20.62
N MET A 181 19.65 -3.27 -21.59
CA MET A 181 19.08 -3.31 -22.95
C MET A 181 20.16 -3.33 -24.05
N GLU A 182 21.37 -3.81 -23.74
CA GLU A 182 22.33 -4.31 -24.75
C GLU A 182 22.48 -5.84 -24.65
#